data_AF-A0A6C0CTT1-F1
#
_entry.id   AF-A0A6C0CTT1-F1
#
_cell.length_a   1.000
_cell.length_b   1.000
_cell.length_c   1.000
_cell.angle_alpha   90.00
_cell.angle_beta   90.00
_cell.angle_gamma   90.00
#
_symmetry.space_group_name_H-M   'P 1'
#
loop_
_entity.id
_entity.type
_entity.pdbx_description
1 polymer ?
#
loop_
_entity_poly.entity_id
_entity_poly.type
_entity_poly.pdbx_seq_one_letter_code
_entity_poly.pdbx_strand_id
1 'polypeptide(L)'
;MVKCSNGNASCRSFKIIGSGIGFKGGRYVAENRNIAAHRAGSKLFQKIMKDPEFSKYKNKTTIKFILSETTKGSPKKNVAYEVKQMKLDKPLEFKRGDVTIVVKYKYVVNKLVNQSDAEVMNM
;
A
#
# COMPACT_ATOMS: atom_id res chain seq x y z
N MET A 1 -17.58 3.68 -5.10
CA MET A 1 -16.38 3.03 -4.52
C MET A 1 -16.84 1.77 -3.84
N VAL A 2 -16.60 0.59 -4.43
CA VAL A 2 -17.12 -0.67 -3.88
C VAL A 2 -16.54 -0.89 -2.50
N LYS A 3 -17.41 -0.90 -1.49
CA LYS A 3 -17.06 -1.24 -0.13
C LYS A 3 -17.00 -2.76 -0.08
N CYS A 4 -15.80 -3.31 -0.07
CA CYS A 4 -15.60 -4.62 0.54
C CYS A 4 -15.94 -4.49 2.02
N SER A 5 -17.23 -4.50 2.35
CA SER A 5 -17.77 -4.71 3.69
C SER A 5 -18.08 -6.19 3.86
N ASN A 6 -17.95 -6.68 5.09
CA ASN A 6 -18.19 -8.08 5.47
C ASN A 6 -19.47 -8.62 4.79
N GLY A 7 -19.32 -9.51 3.81
CA GLY A 7 -20.46 -10.15 3.13
C GLY A 7 -20.31 -10.42 1.63
N ASN A 8 -19.43 -9.71 0.90
CA ASN A 8 -19.25 -10.00 -0.54
C ASN A 8 -18.21 -11.11 -0.79
N ALA A 9 -18.67 -12.21 -1.41
CA ALA A 9 -17.93 -13.46 -1.66
C ALA A 9 -16.65 -13.33 -2.54
N SER A 10 -16.36 -12.14 -3.10
CA SER A 10 -15.22 -11.92 -3.99
C SER A 10 -14.03 -11.18 -3.32
N CYS A 11 -14.22 -10.60 -2.15
CA CYS A 11 -13.16 -9.81 -1.50
C CYS A 11 -12.09 -10.71 -0.85
N ARG A 12 -10.83 -10.43 -1.16
CA ARG A 12 -9.66 -11.13 -0.64
C ARG A 12 -8.96 -10.29 0.42
N SER A 13 -8.31 -10.96 1.37
CA SER A 13 -7.52 -10.33 2.42
C SER A 13 -6.04 -10.42 2.08
N PHE A 14 -5.31 -9.34 2.31
CA PHE A 14 -3.88 -9.23 2.05
C PHE A 14 -3.14 -8.60 3.23
N LYS A 15 -1.84 -8.88 3.36
CA LYS A 15 -0.93 -8.39 4.40
C LYS A 15 0.44 -8.06 3.82
N ILE A 16 1.09 -7.01 4.33
CA ILE A 16 2.49 -6.73 4.02
C ILE A 16 3.38 -7.68 4.83
N ILE A 17 4.18 -8.50 4.17
CA ILE A 17 5.12 -9.42 4.83
C ILE A 17 6.55 -8.86 4.90
N GLY A 18 6.84 -7.84 4.11
CA GLY A 18 8.11 -7.11 4.10
C GLY A 18 7.99 -5.81 3.34
N SER A 19 8.80 -4.83 3.70
CA SER A 19 8.92 -3.56 2.98
C SER A 19 10.31 -2.98 3.15
N GLY A 20 10.76 -2.14 2.21
CA GLY A 20 12.04 -1.42 2.26
C GLY A 20 12.10 -0.31 3.34
N ILE A 21 11.14 -0.31 4.26
CA ILE A 21 11.18 0.47 5.51
C ILE A 21 11.19 -0.41 6.76
N GLY A 22 11.19 -1.73 6.61
CA GLY A 22 11.13 -2.70 7.70
C GLY A 22 9.73 -3.00 8.24
N PHE A 23 8.70 -2.26 7.81
CA PHE A 23 7.33 -2.47 8.26
C PHE A 23 6.75 -3.80 7.73
N LYS A 24 6.11 -4.54 8.63
CA LYS A 24 5.36 -5.77 8.35
C LYS A 24 4.01 -5.68 9.05
N GLY A 25 2.93 -6.05 8.37
CA GLY A 25 1.59 -6.01 8.97
C GLY A 25 0.50 -5.42 8.09
N GLY A 26 -0.53 -4.92 8.76
CA GLY A 26 -1.73 -4.38 8.12
C GLY A 26 -2.70 -5.45 7.62
N ARG A 27 -3.97 -5.06 7.50
CA ARG A 27 -5.03 -5.87 6.89
C ARG A 27 -5.63 -5.08 5.75
N TYR A 28 -5.40 -5.54 4.53
CA TYR A 28 -5.86 -4.89 3.31
C TYR A 28 -6.87 -5.79 2.63
N VAL A 29 -8.16 -5.50 2.80
CA VAL A 29 -9.24 -6.25 2.13
C VAL A 29 -9.58 -5.54 0.83
N ALA A 30 -9.58 -6.25 -0.29
CA ALA A 30 -9.95 -5.71 -1.59
C ALA A 30 -10.41 -6.82 -2.55
N GLU A 31 -11.12 -6.45 -3.62
CA GLU A 31 -11.54 -7.37 -4.68
C GLU A 31 -10.35 -7.98 -5.42
N ASN A 32 -9.32 -7.18 -5.67
CA ASN A 32 -8.11 -7.61 -6.34
C ASN A 32 -6.85 -7.16 -5.61
N ARG A 33 -5.74 -7.82 -5.96
CA ARG A 33 -4.44 -7.58 -5.33
C ARG A 33 -3.90 -6.18 -5.60
N ASN A 34 -4.18 -5.60 -6.77
CA ASN A 34 -3.69 -4.27 -7.15
C ASN A 34 -4.33 -3.17 -6.30
N ILE A 35 -5.63 -3.25 -6.02
CA ILE A 35 -6.32 -2.31 -5.12
C ILE A 35 -5.76 -2.45 -3.69
N ALA A 36 -5.53 -3.69 -3.22
CA ALA A 36 -4.88 -3.91 -1.93
C ALA A 36 -3.46 -3.33 -1.90
N ALA A 37 -2.68 -3.48 -2.98
CA ALA A 37 -1.34 -2.92 -3.10
C ALA A 37 -1.34 -1.38 -3.07
N HIS A 38 -2.29 -0.72 -3.75
CA HIS A 38 -2.46 0.73 -3.64
C HIS A 38 -2.76 1.19 -2.21
N ARG A 39 -3.66 0.48 -1.51
CA ARG A 39 -3.98 0.78 -0.10
C ARG A 39 -2.78 0.57 0.82
N ALA A 40 -2.06 -0.53 0.62
CA ALA A 40 -0.83 -0.88 1.33
C ALA A 40 0.26 0.17 1.11
N GLY A 41 0.57 0.50 -0.14
CA GLY A 41 1.58 1.49 -0.51
C GLY A 41 1.31 2.88 0.07
N SER A 42 0.06 3.36 -0.04
CA SER A 42 -0.32 4.64 0.58
C SER A 42 -0.16 4.63 2.10
N LYS A 43 -0.47 3.50 2.76
CA LYS A 43 -0.30 3.35 4.21
C LYS A 43 1.15 3.36 4.66
N LEU A 44 2.08 2.86 3.85
CA LEU A 44 3.53 2.94 4.14
C LEU A 44 3.99 4.40 4.22
N PHE A 45 3.60 5.24 3.26
CA PHE A 45 3.92 6.68 3.32
C PHE A 45 3.23 7.40 4.48
N GLN A 46 1.97 7.05 4.79
CA GLN A 46 1.30 7.59 5.99
C GLN A 46 2.05 7.21 7.27
N LYS A 47 2.62 6.01 7.34
CA LYS A 47 3.43 5.56 8.48
C LYS A 47 4.71 6.39 8.61
N ILE A 48 5.48 6.55 7.53
CA ILE A 48 6.68 7.39 7.50
C ILE A 48 6.42 8.82 8.01
N MET A 49 5.26 9.39 7.67
CA MET A 49 4.90 10.75 8.07
C MET A 49 4.45 10.86 9.54
N LYS A 50 3.72 9.86 10.05
CA LYS A 50 3.07 9.93 11.37
C LYS A 50 3.83 9.26 12.49
N ASP A 51 4.69 8.31 12.17
CA ASP A 51 5.31 7.40 13.13
C ASP A 51 6.82 7.71 13.21
N PRO A 52 7.33 8.17 14.38
CA PRO A 52 8.73 8.55 14.55
C PRO A 52 9.72 7.45 14.17
N GLU A 53 9.35 6.18 14.38
CA GLU A 53 10.19 5.01 14.07
C GLU A 53 10.61 4.97 12.60
N PHE A 54 9.70 5.40 11.70
CA PHE A 54 9.91 5.38 10.26
C PHE A 54 10.34 6.74 9.70
N SER A 55 10.57 7.73 10.56
CA SER A 55 10.90 9.11 10.14
C SER A 55 12.20 9.21 9.34
N LYS A 56 13.15 8.28 9.54
CA LYS A 56 14.37 8.17 8.74
C LYS A 56 14.13 7.96 7.24
N TYR A 57 12.94 7.50 6.86
CA TYR A 57 12.55 7.29 5.46
C TYR A 57 11.74 8.45 4.86
N LYS A 58 11.59 9.59 5.54
CA LYS A 58 10.79 10.75 5.07
C LYS A 58 11.19 11.28 3.69
N ASN A 59 12.46 11.13 3.31
CA ASN A 59 12.97 11.58 2.02
C ASN A 59 12.85 10.52 0.91
N LYS A 60 12.47 9.27 1.23
CA LYS A 60 12.24 8.24 0.21
C LYS A 60 10.93 8.57 -0.51
N THR A 61 10.99 8.74 -1.83
CA THR A 61 9.81 8.92 -2.70
C THR A 61 9.30 7.59 -3.26
N THR A 62 10.06 6.52 -3.08
CA THR A 62 9.75 5.18 -3.59
C THR A 62 9.96 4.14 -2.49
N ILE A 63 9.04 3.18 -2.38
CA ILE A 63 9.11 2.08 -1.41
C ILE A 63 8.73 0.78 -2.11
N LYS A 64 9.58 -0.24 -1.98
CA LYS A 64 9.25 -1.60 -2.38
C LYS A 64 8.64 -2.37 -1.21
N PHE A 65 7.67 -3.24 -1.48
CA PHE A 65 7.02 -4.06 -0.47
C PHE A 65 6.48 -5.36 -1.05
N ILE A 66 6.34 -6.36 -0.19
CA ILE A 66 5.80 -7.67 -0.55
C ILE A 66 4.41 -7.81 0.06
N LEU A 67 3.44 -8.10 -0.79
CA LEU A 67 2.05 -8.30 -0.41
C LEU A 67 1.68 -9.78 -0.54
N SER A 68 1.32 -10.40 0.58
CA SER A 68 0.82 -11.78 0.64
C SER A 68 -0.69 -11.77 0.72
N GLU A 69 -1.33 -12.71 0.02
CA GLU A 69 -2.73 -13.04 0.26
C GLU A 69 -2.88 -13.87 1.56
N THR A 70 -3.88 -13.54 2.38
CA THR A 70 -4.16 -14.18 3.66
C THR A 70 -5.58 -14.71 3.75
N THR A 71 -6.34 -14.68 2.66
CA THR A 71 -7.69 -15.25 2.57
C THR A 71 -7.65 -16.76 2.90
N LYS A 72 -8.58 -17.24 3.72
CA LYS A 72 -8.69 -18.66 4.08
C LYS A 72 -8.87 -19.50 2.81
N GLY A 73 -8.10 -20.59 2.68
CA GLY A 73 -8.13 -21.48 1.51
C GLY A 73 -7.45 -20.93 0.25
N SER A 74 -6.90 -19.70 0.27
CA SER A 74 -6.14 -19.19 -0.88
C SER A 74 -4.74 -19.79 -0.96
N PRO A 75 -4.07 -19.76 -2.13
CA PRO A 75 -2.69 -20.24 -2.28
C PRO A 75 -1.62 -19.37 -1.60
N LYS A 76 -2.02 -18.31 -0.87
CA LYS A 76 -1.13 -17.39 -0.14
C LYS A 76 0.05 -16.86 -0.97
N LYS A 77 -0.21 -16.52 -2.24
CA LYS A 77 0.85 -16.03 -3.15
C LYS A 77 1.41 -14.69 -2.65
N ASN A 78 2.73 -14.60 -2.63
CA ASN A 78 3.48 -13.37 -2.41
C ASN A 78 3.69 -12.65 -3.76
N VAL A 79 3.59 -11.32 -3.75
CA VAL A 79 3.94 -10.50 -4.90
C VAL A 79 4.65 -9.24 -4.43
N ALA A 80 5.77 -8.94 -5.08
CA ALA A 80 6.50 -7.70 -4.89
C ALA A 80 5.85 -6.55 -5.66
N TYR A 81 5.80 -5.39 -5.01
CA TYR A 81 5.29 -4.14 -5.55
C TYR A 81 6.25 -3.01 -5.23
N GLU A 82 6.25 -2.00 -6.09
CA GLU A 82 6.87 -0.71 -5.85
C GLU A 82 5.78 0.36 -5.82
N VAL A 83 5.80 1.21 -4.79
CA VAL A 83 4.97 2.41 -4.73
C VAL A 83 5.84 3.66 -4.85
N LYS A 84 5.45 4.55 -5.76
CA LYS A 84 6.05 5.89 -5.92
C LYS A 84 5.07 6.97 -5.46
N GLN A 85 5.53 7.84 -4.59
CA GLN A 85 4.82 9.06 -4.20
C GLN A 85 5.25 10.18 -5.14
N MET A 86 4.30 10.73 -5.89
CA MET A 86 4.50 11.86 -6.79
C MET A 86 3.73 13.06 -6.27
N LYS A 87 4.39 14.20 -6.14
CA LYS A 87 3.71 15.46 -5.84
C LYS A 87 2.85 15.84 -7.03
N LEU A 88 1.61 16.26 -6.77
CA LEU A 88 0.73 16.76 -7.81
C LEU A 88 1.11 18.21 -8.13
N ASP A 89 1.11 18.57 -9.41
CA ASP A 89 1.36 19.95 -9.85
C ASP A 89 0.32 20.91 -9.25
N LYS A 90 -0.93 20.45 -9.18
CA LYS A 90 -2.03 21.13 -8.49
C LYS A 90 -2.65 20.18 -7.47
N PRO A 91 -2.75 20.56 -6.18
CA PRO A 91 -3.46 19.76 -5.18
C PRO A 91 -4.91 19.52 -5.61
N LEU A 92 -5.41 18.32 -5.35
CA LEU A 92 -6.82 18.00 -5.56
C LEU A 92 -7.59 18.26 -4.28
N GLU A 93 -8.62 19.09 -4.37
CA GLU A 93 -9.48 19.43 -3.23
C GLU A 93 -10.88 18.85 -3.45
N PHE A 94 -11.40 18.18 -2.43
CA PHE A 94 -12.78 17.71 -2.44
C PHE A 94 -13.41 17.88 -1.07
N LYS A 95 -14.66 18.34 -1.07
CA LYS A 95 -15.49 18.47 0.13
C LYS A 95 -16.12 17.13 0.46
N ARG A 96 -16.10 16.77 1.74
CA ARG A 96 -16.81 15.61 2.29
C ARG A 96 -17.55 16.06 3.54
N GLY A 97 -18.82 16.42 3.36
CA GLY A 97 -19.56 17.17 4.38
C GLY A 97 -18.85 18.50 4.64
N ASP A 98 -18.59 18.80 5.92
CA ASP A 98 -17.95 20.05 6.35
C ASP A 98 -16.41 20.02 6.28
N VAL A 99 -15.82 18.88 5.88
CA VAL A 99 -14.36 18.72 5.80
C VAL A 99 -13.88 18.86 4.35
N THR A 100 -12.95 19.78 4.13
CA THR A 100 -12.18 19.87 2.89
C THR A 100 -10.96 18.95 2.98
N ILE A 101 -10.89 17.98 2.07
CA ILE A 101 -9.75 17.07 1.96
C ILE A 101 -8.85 17.56 0.83
N VAL A 102 -7.60 17.89 1.17
CA VAL A 102 -6.58 18.31 0.22
C VAL A 102 -5.60 17.17 -0.04
N VAL A 103 -5.60 16.65 -1.26
CA VAL A 103 -4.67 15.60 -1.71
C VAL A 103 -3.54 16.25 -2.49
N LYS A 104 -2.35 16.28 -1.87
CA LYS A 104 -1.12 16.86 -2.46
C LYS A 104 -0.28 15.86 -3.25
N TYR A 105 -0.53 14.57 -3.08
CA TYR A 105 0.30 13.50 -3.62
C TYR A 105 -0.54 12.42 -4.31
N LYS A 106 -0.02 11.91 -5.42
CA LYS A 106 -0.51 10.71 -6.10
C LYS A 106 0.42 9.53 -5.78
N TYR A 107 -0.16 8.36 -5.60
CA TYR A 107 0.58 7.12 -5.40
C TYR A 107 0.43 6.23 -6.63
N VAL A 108 1.55 5.91 -7.29
CA VAL A 108 1.60 4.97 -8.41
C VAL A 108 2.16 3.65 -7.89
N VAL A 109 1.45 2.55 -8.14
CA VAL A 109 1.88 1.22 -7.70
C VAL A 109 2.11 0.34 -8.91
N ASN A 110 3.34 -0.17 -9.02
CA ASN A 110 3.75 -1.07 -10.08
C ASN A 110 4.04 -2.46 -9.49
N LYS A 111 3.54 -3.49 -10.15
CA LYS A 111 3.92 -4.87 -9.82
C LYS A 111 5.34 -5.11 -10.31
N LEU A 112 6.20 -5.62 -9.44
CA LEU A 112 7.56 -6.01 -9.80
C LEU A 112 7.50 -7.46 -10.29
N VAL A 113 7.76 -7.65 -11.58
CA VAL A 113 7.84 -8.98 -12.21
C VAL A 113 9.30 -9.43 -12.12
N ASN A 114 9.53 -10.67 -11.66
CA ASN A 114 10.86 -11.30 -11.53
C ASN A 114 11.80 -10.79 -10.41
N GLN A 115 11.30 -10.10 -9.38
CA GLN A 115 12.12 -9.83 -8.18
C GLN A 115 11.88 -10.89 -7.10
N SER A 116 12.97 -11.43 -6.56
CA SER A 116 12.93 -12.37 -5.43
C SER A 116 12.60 -11.64 -4.12
N ASP A 117 12.00 -12.35 -3.14
CA ASP A 117 11.66 -11.78 -1.83
C ASP A 117 12.90 -11.19 -1.10
N ALA A 118 14.10 -11.70 -1.40
CA ALA A 118 15.38 -11.23 -0.85
C ALA A 118 15.80 -9.85 -1.40
N GLU A 119 15.59 -9.58 -2.69
CA GLU A 119 15.91 -8.29 -3.31
C GLU A 119 15.06 -7.14 -2.76
N VAL A 120 13.85 -7.45 -2.29
CA VAL A 120 12.92 -6.45 -1.73
C VAL A 120 13.21 -6.17 -0.25
N MET A 121 13.83 -7.10 0.46
CA MET A 121 14.15 -7.00 1.91
C MET A 121 15.54 -6.38 2.19
N ASN A 122 16.47 -6.44 1.23
CA ASN A 122 17.89 -6.05 1.43
C ASN A 122 18.24 -4.62 0.92
N MET A 123 17.27 -3.70 0.77
CA MET A 123 17.47 -2.31 0.28
C MET A 123 16.67 -1.28 1.10
#